data_AF-A0A2W5KMG0-F1
#
_entry.id   AF-A0A2W5KMG0-F1
#
_cell.length_a   1.000
_cell.length_b   1.000
_cell.length_c   1.000
_cell.angle_alpha   90.00
_cell.angle_beta   90.00
_cell.angle_gamma   90.00
#
_symmetry.space_group_name_H-M   'P 1'
#
loop_
_entity.id
_entity.type
_entity.pdbx_description
1 polymer ?
#
loop_
_entity_poly.entity_id
_entity_poly.type
_entity_poly.pdbx_seq_one_letter_code
_entity_poly.pdbx_strand_id
1 'polypeptide(L)'
;MTAMVYSPQQIKFEFLSYIKEFGEPATSWRVGCSTNAEATLADEQRIDLDRDLWIWKPALSPAAARLVHRFFTNQFNVQDAGIAPDGSNVFLFMRRQVENVPAAPRMG
;
A
#
# COMPACT_ATOMS: atom_id res chain seq x y z
N MET A 1 -6.94 7.25 22.78
CA MET A 1 -7.58 7.39 21.45
C MET A 1 -7.81 5.98 20.93
N THR A 2 -9.05 5.49 20.92
CA THR A 2 -9.38 4.18 20.35
C THR A 2 -9.16 4.23 18.84
N ALA A 3 -8.09 3.62 18.35
CA ALA A 3 -7.90 3.43 16.91
C ALA A 3 -9.12 2.68 16.38
N MET A 4 -9.89 3.30 15.48
CA MET A 4 -11.00 2.63 14.82
C MET A 4 -10.44 1.44 14.04
N VAL A 5 -10.83 0.23 14.42
CA VAL A 5 -10.51 -1.01 13.71
C VAL A 5 -11.54 -1.26 12.62
N TYR A 6 -11.09 -1.65 11.44
CA TYR A 6 -11.94 -1.82 10.26
C TYR A 6 -12.20 -3.29 9.96
N SER A 7 -13.41 -3.59 9.49
CA SER A 7 -13.74 -4.90 8.95
C SER A 7 -13.00 -5.16 7.62
N PRO A 8 -12.72 -6.42 7.24
CA PRO A 8 -12.09 -6.75 5.96
C PRO A 8 -12.80 -6.13 4.75
N GLN A 9 -14.13 -6.05 4.78
CA GLN A 9 -14.92 -5.51 3.68
C GLN A 9 -14.72 -3.99 3.53
N GLN A 10 -14.66 -3.26 4.65
CA GLN A 10 -14.38 -1.82 4.64
C GLN A 10 -12.98 -1.54 4.09
N ILE A 11 -11.95 -2.25 4.56
CA ILE A 11 -10.59 -2.06 4.07
C ILE A 11 -10.50 -2.34 2.56
N LYS A 12 -11.13 -3.43 2.08
CA LYS A 12 -11.20 -3.73 0.65
C LYS A 12 -11.84 -2.61 -0.16
N PHE A 13 -12.97 -2.09 0.32
CA PHE A 13 -13.67 -1.01 -0.36
C PHE A 13 -12.82 0.27 -0.43
N GLU A 14 -12.20 0.66 0.68
CA GLU A 14 -11.34 1.85 0.72
C GLU A 14 -10.13 1.69 -0.20
N PHE A 15 -9.46 0.54 -0.17
CA PHE A 15 -8.29 0.29 -1.02
C PHE A 15 -8.65 0.24 -2.51
N LEU A 16 -9.77 -0.39 -2.88
CA LEU A 16 -10.24 -0.39 -4.27
C LEU A 16 -10.64 1.02 -4.73
N SER A 17 -11.24 1.81 -3.85
CA SER A 17 -11.58 3.20 -4.13
C SER A 17 -10.30 4.03 -4.34
N TYR A 18 -9.29 3.82 -3.49
CA TYR A 18 -7.99 4.48 -3.59
C TYR A 18 -7.27 4.16 -4.91
N ILE A 19 -7.20 2.87 -5.29
CA ILE A 19 -6.61 2.45 -6.58
C ILE A 19 -7.33 3.13 -7.75
N LYS A 20 -8.66 3.13 -7.73
CA LYS A 20 -9.49 3.73 -8.79
C LYS A 20 -9.30 5.25 -8.89
N GLU A 21 -9.15 5.94 -7.76
CA GLU A 21 -8.95 7.38 -7.72
C GLU A 21 -7.70 7.82 -8.50
N PHE A 22 -6.61 7.04 -8.40
CA PHE A 22 -5.35 7.36 -9.07
C PHE A 22 -5.17 6.69 -10.43
N GLY A 23 -6.06 5.77 -10.84
CA GLY A 23 -6.15 5.24 -12.20
C GLY A 23 -5.01 4.33 -12.66
N GLU A 24 -4.03 4.04 -11.80
CA GLU A 24 -2.89 3.17 -12.11
C GLU A 24 -3.29 1.69 -12.10
N PRO A 25 -2.69 0.85 -12.97
CA PRO A 25 -3.03 -0.56 -13.03
C PRO A 25 -2.70 -1.26 -11.71
N ALA A 26 -3.51 -2.26 -11.33
CA ALA A 26 -3.35 -2.97 -10.06
C ALA A 26 -1.93 -3.54 -9.84
N THR A 27 -1.23 -3.90 -10.92
CA THR A 27 0.15 -4.39 -10.90
C THR A 27 1.18 -3.34 -10.53
N SER A 28 0.87 -2.05 -10.60
CA SER A 28 1.74 -0.96 -10.09
C SER A 28 1.68 -0.85 -8.56
N TRP A 29 0.63 -1.39 -7.95
CA TRP A 29 0.42 -1.33 -6.51
C TRP A 29 1.04 -2.53 -5.79
N ARG A 30 1.37 -2.30 -4.53
CA ARG A 30 1.87 -3.30 -3.59
C ARG A 30 1.06 -3.31 -2.32
N VAL A 31 0.77 -4.49 -1.79
CA VAL A 31 0.01 -4.68 -0.55
C VAL A 31 0.82 -5.50 0.45
N GLY A 32 0.68 -5.21 1.74
CA GLY A 32 1.32 -5.96 2.80
C GLY A 32 0.57 -5.87 4.13
N CYS A 33 1.06 -6.61 5.12
CA CYS A 33 0.58 -6.52 6.49
C CYS A 33 1.76 -6.26 7.42
N SER A 34 1.54 -5.45 8.46
CA SER A 34 2.54 -5.27 9.51
C SER A 34 1.92 -4.94 10.87
N THR A 35 2.75 -5.01 11.91
CA THR A 35 2.42 -4.54 13.25
C THR A 35 2.47 -3.00 13.36
N ASN A 36 3.31 -2.34 12.55
CA ASN A 36 3.39 -0.89 12.44
C ASN A 36 3.47 -0.46 10.96
N ALA A 37 2.34 -0.08 10.37
CA ALA A 37 2.25 0.19 8.93
C ALA A 37 3.07 1.40 8.49
N GLU A 38 3.08 2.48 9.28
CA GLU A 38 3.80 3.71 8.91
C GLU A 38 5.31 3.49 8.91
N ALA A 39 5.84 2.85 9.95
CA ALA A 39 7.25 2.50 10.01
C ALA A 39 7.64 1.53 8.89
N THR A 40 6.83 0.49 8.63
CA THR A 40 7.10 -0.44 7.53
C THR A 40 7.06 0.26 6.16
N LEU A 41 6.12 1.18 5.92
CA LEU A 41 6.04 1.96 4.68
C LEU A 41 7.30 2.82 4.49
N ALA A 42 7.71 3.58 5.51
CA ALA A 42 8.85 4.48 5.44
C ALA A 42 10.19 3.75 5.44
N ASP A 43 10.43 2.87 6.42
CA ASP A 43 11.75 2.31 6.70
C ASP A 43 12.07 1.09 5.83
N GLU A 44 11.11 0.16 5.70
CA GLU A 44 11.31 -1.10 4.96
C GLU A 44 10.99 -0.93 3.47
N GLN A 45 9.87 -0.27 3.18
CA GLN A 45 9.39 -0.06 1.81
C GLN A 45 9.91 1.23 1.18
N ARG A 46 10.64 2.07 1.92
CA ARG A 46 11.26 3.31 1.41
C ARG A 46 10.28 4.19 0.66
N ILE A 47 9.04 4.28 1.17
CA ILE A 47 8.00 5.14 0.63
C ILE A 47 8.24 6.56 1.13
N ASP A 48 8.29 7.50 0.19
CA ASP A 48 8.27 8.91 0.51
C ASP A 48 6.83 9.30 0.87
N LEU A 49 6.57 9.49 2.17
CA LEU A 49 5.21 9.72 2.66
C LEU A 49 4.58 11.02 2.12
N ASP A 50 5.37 11.95 1.59
CA ASP A 50 4.90 13.22 1.02
C ASP A 50 4.71 13.16 -0.50
N ARG A 51 5.38 12.23 -1.20
CA ARG A 51 5.41 12.17 -2.67
C ARG A 51 4.76 10.93 -3.28
N ASP A 52 4.84 9.81 -2.58
CA ASP A 52 4.30 8.54 -3.02
C ASP A 52 2.84 8.36 -2.60
N LEU A 53 2.18 7.40 -3.24
CA LEU A 53 0.79 7.08 -2.92
C LEU A 53 0.76 5.92 -1.94
N TRP A 54 0.18 6.15 -0.78
CA TRP A 54 0.06 5.11 0.24
C TRP A 54 -1.21 5.30 1.07
N ILE A 55 -1.71 4.20 1.60
CA ILE A 55 -2.79 4.16 2.57
C ILE A 55 -2.62 2.94 3.46
N TRP A 56 -2.95 3.06 4.74
CA TRP A 56 -3.00 1.92 5.63
C TRP A 56 -4.26 1.97 6.51
N LYS A 57 -4.70 0.79 6.96
CA LYS A 57 -5.87 0.63 7.83
C LYS A 57 -5.62 -0.48 8.85
N PRO A 58 -5.97 -0.28 10.13
CA PRO A 58 -5.93 -1.32 11.13
C PRO A 58 -7.13 -2.28 10.96
N ALA A 59 -6.86 -3.57 10.78
CA ALA A 59 -7.89 -4.60 10.78
C ALA A 59 -8.22 -5.08 12.19
N LEU A 60 -9.38 -5.74 12.34
CA LEU A 60 -9.83 -6.34 13.61
C LEU A 60 -8.88 -7.40 14.18
N SER A 61 -8.09 -8.05 13.33
CA SER A 61 -7.13 -9.08 13.74
C SER A 61 -6.09 -9.35 12.64
N PRO A 62 -4.96 -10.00 12.95
CA PRO A 62 -4.01 -10.46 11.93
C PRO A 62 -4.63 -11.41 10.90
N ALA A 63 -5.61 -12.22 11.30
CA ALA A 63 -6.34 -13.08 10.37
C ALA A 63 -7.20 -12.26 9.40
N ALA A 64 -7.88 -11.21 9.89
CA ALA A 64 -8.63 -10.27 9.07
C ALA A 64 -7.72 -9.54 8.07
N ALA A 65 -6.55 -9.08 8.52
CA ALA A 65 -5.54 -8.45 7.66
C ALA A 65 -5.11 -9.38 6.51
N ARG A 66 -4.79 -10.65 6.83
CA ARG A 66 -4.43 -11.65 5.82
C ARG A 66 -5.52 -11.94 4.79
N LEU A 67 -6.81 -11.87 5.18
CA LEU A 67 -7.92 -12.04 4.24
C LEU A 67 -8.02 -10.87 3.25
N VAL A 68 -7.68 -9.66 3.68
CA VAL A 68 -7.60 -8.48 2.81
C VAL A 68 -6.40 -8.63 1.88
N HIS A 69 -5.23 -8.94 2.42
CA HIS A 69 -4.00 -9.17 1.65
C HIS A 69 -4.21 -10.20 0.53
N ARG A 70 -4.69 -11.41 0.89
CA ARG A 70 -4.97 -12.49 -0.08
C ARG A 70 -5.97 -12.09 -1.15
N PHE A 71 -6.96 -11.26 -0.81
CA PHE A 71 -7.93 -10.78 -1.78
C PHE A 71 -7.23 -9.93 -2.85
N PHE A 72 -6.38 -8.98 -2.44
CA PHE A 72 -5.67 -8.11 -3.37
C PHE A 72 -4.62 -8.86 -4.20
N THR A 73 -3.84 -9.76 -3.59
CA THR A 73 -2.84 -10.54 -4.34
C THR A 73 -3.47 -11.54 -5.29
N ASN A 74 -4.50 -12.29 -4.85
CA ASN A 74 -5.00 -13.42 -5.62
C ASN A 74 -6.12 -13.04 -6.59
N GLN A 75 -7.00 -12.10 -6.22
CA GLN A 75 -8.15 -11.74 -7.04
C GLN A 75 -7.91 -10.49 -7.89
N PHE A 76 -7.05 -9.57 -7.41
CA PHE A 76 -6.84 -8.28 -8.05
C PHE A 76 -5.42 -8.11 -8.64
N ASN A 77 -4.56 -9.13 -8.53
CA ASN A 77 -3.18 -9.14 -9.04
C ASN A 77 -2.32 -7.97 -8.56
N VAL A 78 -2.62 -7.43 -7.38
CA VAL A 78 -1.74 -6.47 -6.70
C VAL A 78 -0.49 -7.21 -6.24
N GLN A 79 0.68 -6.60 -6.37
CA GLN A 79 1.94 -7.24 -5.98
C GLN A 79 2.04 -7.37 -4.46
N ASP A 80 2.68 -8.44 -3.99
CA ASP A 80 3.05 -8.58 -2.59
C ASP A 80 4.18 -7.59 -2.24
N ALA A 81 4.12 -6.98 -1.06
CA ALA A 81 5.16 -6.06 -0.58
C ALA A 81 6.50 -6.76 -0.27
N GLY A 82 6.55 -8.09 -0.34
CA GLY A 82 7.74 -8.91 -0.13
C GLY A 82 8.14 -9.05 1.32
N ILE A 83 7.23 -8.75 2.25
CA ILE A 83 7.47 -8.85 3.70
C ILE A 83 6.59 -9.92 4.32
N ALA A 84 7.05 -10.51 5.42
CA ALA A 84 6.24 -11.44 6.17
C ALA A 84 4.97 -10.72 6.67
N PRO A 85 3.76 -11.23 6.40
CA PRO A 85 2.53 -10.57 6.83
C PRO A 85 2.32 -10.78 8.33
N ASP A 86 3.03 -10.00 9.13
CA ASP A 86 2.86 -9.91 10.57
C ASP A 86 1.83 -8.82 10.94
N GLY A 87 1.22 -8.92 12.12
CA GLY A 87 0.32 -7.89 12.61
C GLY A 87 -1.04 -7.76 11.92
N SER A 88 -1.79 -6.76 12.38
CA SER A 88 -3.19 -6.51 12.00
C SER A 88 -3.37 -5.30 11.11
N ASN A 89 -2.32 -4.53 10.80
CA ASN A 89 -2.44 -3.40 9.91
C ASN A 89 -2.21 -3.86 8.47
N VAL A 90 -3.10 -3.44 7.57
CA VAL A 90 -2.94 -3.66 6.14
C VAL A 90 -2.52 -2.35 5.52
N PHE A 91 -1.55 -2.38 4.63
CA PHE A 91 -1.12 -1.21 3.88
C PHE A 91 -1.10 -1.51 2.38
N LEU A 92 -1.33 -0.46 1.60
CA LEU A 92 -1.28 -0.45 0.16
C LEU A 92 -0.45 0.76 -0.26
N PHE A 93 0.46 0.57 -1.20
CA PHE A 93 1.27 1.66 -1.70
C PHE A 93 1.64 1.51 -3.17
N MET A 94 2.05 2.61 -3.77
CA MET A 94 2.64 2.69 -5.09
C MET A 94 3.72 3.76 -5.06
N ARG A 95 4.92 3.38 -5.50
CA ARG A 95 6.02 4.33 -5.68
C ARG A 95 5.79 5.09 -6.97
N ARG A 96 5.70 6.41 -6.90
CA ARG A 96 5.74 7.22 -8.12
C ARG A 96 7.17 7.18 -8.63
N GLN A 97 7.38 6.65 -9.83
CA GLN A 97 8.66 6.85 -10.49
C GLN A 97 8.79 8.35 -10.69
N VAL A 98 9.77 8.96 -10.02
CA VAL A 98 10.20 10.31 -10.37
C VAL A 98 10.58 10.23 -11.83
N GLU A 99 9.81 10.90 -12.68
CA GLU A 99 10.12 11.07 -14.09
C GLU A 99 11.59 11.50 -14.14
N ASN A 100 12.46 10.65 -14.68
CA ASN A 100 13.86 10.99 -14.86
C ASN A 100 13.88 12.04 -15.96
N VAL A 101 13.65 13.31 -15.60
CA VAL A 101 13.77 14.44 -16.51
C VAL A 101 15.21 14.38 -17.01
N PRO A 102 15.45 14.02 -18.29
CA PRO A 102 16.80 13.96 -18.79
C PRO A 102 17.37 15.37 -18.63
N ALA A 103 18.51 15.46 -17.94
CA ALA A 103 19.20 16.73 -17.75
C ALA A 103 19.30 17.43 -19.10
N ALA A 104 18.68 18.62 -19.19
CA ALA A 104 18.66 19.41 -20.42
C ALA A 104 20.08 19.48 -21.00
N PRO A 105 20.26 19.31 -22.32
CA PRO A 105 21.58 19.36 -22.91
C PRO A 105 22.22 20.69 -22.52
N ARG A 106 23.41 20.63 -21.91
CA ARG A 106 24.24 21.82 -21.71
C ARG A 106 24.52 22.38 -23.11
N MET A 107 23.84 23.45 -23.48
CA MET A 107 24.20 24.24 -24.65
C MET A 107 25.48 25.00 -24.35
N GLY A 108 26.50 24.79 -25.17
CA GLY A 108 27.70 25.63 -25.26
C GLY A 108 28.95 25.02 -24.66
#